data_AF-A0A9E1ZNN3-F1
#
_entry.id   AF-A0A9E1ZNN3-F1
#
_cell.length_a   1.000
_cell.length_b   1.000
_cell.length_c   1.000
_cell.angle_alpha   90.00
_cell.angle_beta   90.00
_cell.angle_gamma   90.00
#
_symmetry.space_group_name_H-M   'P 1'
#
loop_
_entity.id
_entity.type
_entity.pdbx_description
1 polymer ?
#
loop_
_entity_poly.entity_id
_entity_poly.type
_entity_poly.pdbx_seq_one_letter_code
_entity_poly.pdbx_strand_id
1 'polypeptide(L)'
;MSNGQKIILIAFAVLILFFCSFTFWKELEPDFSAIAYLEGKGYRSVRITGQLAEGHGCKPDDAYRFSFDAIPSDGKKRVGGKVCGGGTDTWYEENVLW
;
A
#
# COMPACT_ATOMS: atom_id res chain seq x y z
N MET A 1 14.47 42.48 0.42
CA MET A 1 13.79 41.40 -0.34
C MET A 1 12.54 41.98 -0.99
N SER A 2 12.50 42.01 -2.33
CA SER A 2 11.39 42.58 -3.09
C SER A 2 10.13 41.70 -2.97
N ASN A 3 8.94 42.30 -3.11
CA ASN A 3 7.67 41.56 -3.11
C ASN A 3 7.62 40.50 -4.23
N GLY A 4 8.29 40.74 -5.37
CA GLY A 4 8.42 39.74 -6.43
C GLY A 4 9.24 38.50 -6.01
N GLN A 5 10.33 38.70 -5.25
CA GLN A 5 11.14 37.59 -4.72
C GLN A 5 10.36 36.76 -3.70
N LYS A 6 9.51 37.39 -2.87
CA LYS A 6 8.65 36.68 -1.91
C LYS A 6 7.63 35.79 -2.62
N ILE A 7 6.99 36.28 -3.68
CA ILE A 7 6.01 35.51 -4.46
C ILE A 7 6.67 34.30 -5.12
N ILE A 8 7.87 34.47 -5.68
CA ILE A 8 8.62 33.36 -6.30
C ILE A 8 8.96 32.29 -5.26
N LEU A 9 9.40 32.67 -4.06
CA LEU A 9 9.71 31.73 -2.99
C LEU A 9 8.47 30.95 -2.52
N ILE A 10 7.32 31.63 -2.39
CA ILE A 10 6.06 30.98 -2.01
C ILE A 10 5.62 30.01 -3.10
N ALA A 11 5.65 30.42 -4.37
CA ALA A 11 5.29 29.56 -5.49
C ALA A 11 6.18 28.31 -5.57
N PHE A 12 7.49 28.48 -5.34
CA PHE A 12 8.43 27.36 -5.30
C PHE A 12 8.17 26.41 -4.13
N ALA A 13 7.89 26.94 -2.93
CA ALA A 13 7.54 26.13 -1.77
C ALA A 13 6.24 25.32 -2.00
N VAL A 14 5.22 25.94 -2.61
CA VAL A 14 3.97 25.26 -2.96
C VAL A 14 4.21 24.15 -3.98
N LEU A 15 5.03 24.38 -5.00
CA LEU A 15 5.39 23.36 -5.97
C LEU A 15 6.08 22.16 -5.30
N ILE A 16 7.05 22.40 -4.41
CA ILE A 16 7.71 21.32 -3.67
C ILE A 16 6.69 20.51 -2.87
N LEU A 17 5.82 21.17 -2.10
CA LEU A 17 4.80 20.49 -1.30
C LEU A 17 3.84 19.66 -2.16
N PHE A 18 3.47 20.18 -3.33
CA PHE A 18 2.62 19.47 -4.28
C PHE A 18 3.30 18.19 -4.80
N PHE A 19 4.56 18.28 -5.23
CA PHE A 19 5.33 17.11 -5.68
C PHE A 19 5.51 16.08 -4.57
N CYS A 20 5.87 16.50 -3.35
CA CYS A 20 6.02 15.59 -2.21
C CYS A 20 4.70 14.88 -1.85
N SER A 21 3.57 15.59 -1.93
CA SER A 21 2.26 15.01 -1.65
C SER A 21 1.88 13.97 -2.71
N PHE A 22 2.18 14.26 -3.98
CA PHE A 22 1.88 13.35 -5.09
C PHE A 22 2.73 12.06 -5.02
N THR A 23 4.03 12.19 -4.75
CA THR A 23 4.91 11.01 -4.60
C THR A 23 4.49 10.15 -3.43
N PHE A 24 4.13 10.77 -2.30
CA PHE A 24 3.63 10.05 -1.14
C PHE A 24 2.36 9.27 -1.44
N TRP A 25 1.41 9.90 -2.15
CA TRP A 25 0.17 9.23 -2.58
C TRP A 25 0.42 7.99 -3.43
N LYS A 26 1.31 8.08 -4.41
CA LYS A 26 1.68 6.96 -5.28
C LYS A 26 2.28 5.78 -4.52
N GLU A 27 2.99 6.04 -3.44
CA GLU A 27 3.63 5.01 -2.63
C GLU A 27 2.63 4.30 -1.70
N LEU A 28 1.55 4.99 -1.28
CA LEU A 28 0.49 4.43 -0.44
C LEU A 28 -0.65 3.77 -1.22
N GLU A 29 -0.86 4.13 -2.48
CA GLU A 29 -1.89 3.56 -3.34
C GLU A 29 -1.92 2.01 -3.35
N PRO A 30 -0.79 1.29 -3.48
CA PRO A 30 -0.80 -0.18 -3.45
C PRO A 30 -1.18 -0.75 -2.08
N ASP A 31 -0.80 -0.11 -0.97
CA ASP A 31 -1.20 -0.54 0.38
C ASP A 31 -2.72 -0.43 0.56
N PHE A 32 -3.32 0.70 0.14
CA PHE A 32 -4.77 0.88 0.20
C PHE A 32 -5.52 -0.09 -0.70
N SER A 33 -5.00 -0.36 -1.90
CA SER A 33 -5.59 -1.31 -2.83
C SER A 33 -5.56 -2.75 -2.29
N ALA A 34 -4.43 -3.16 -1.71
CA ALA A 34 -4.29 -4.46 -1.05
C ALA A 34 -5.24 -4.61 0.16
N ILE A 35 -5.35 -3.56 0.98
CA ILE A 35 -6.30 -3.52 2.11
C ILE A 35 -7.74 -3.67 1.60
N ALA A 36 -8.15 -2.91 0.59
CA ALA A 36 -9.50 -2.97 0.05
C ALA A 36 -9.84 -4.36 -0.52
N TYR A 37 -8.87 -5.01 -1.17
CA TYR A 37 -9.02 -6.39 -1.62
C TYR A 37 -9.26 -7.36 -0.44
N LEU A 38 -8.44 -7.26 0.62
CA LEU A 38 -8.57 -8.10 1.82
C LEU A 38 -9.89 -7.83 2.57
N GLU A 39 -10.31 -6.58 2.66
CA GLU A 39 -11.60 -6.22 3.24
C GLU A 39 -12.77 -6.78 2.40
N GLY A 40 -12.66 -6.72 1.07
CA GLY A 40 -13.62 -7.35 0.15
C GLY A 40 -13.68 -8.88 0.27
N LYS A 41 -12.60 -9.52 0.72
CA LYS A 41 -12.54 -10.95 1.05
C LYS A 41 -13.19 -11.32 2.39
N GLY A 42 -13.60 -10.34 3.19
CA GLY A 42 -14.19 -10.56 4.49
C GLY A 42 -13.19 -10.52 5.64
N TYR A 43 -12.01 -9.95 5.45
CA TYR A 43 -11.18 -9.55 6.58
C TYR A 43 -11.60 -8.19 7.12
N ARG A 44 -11.29 -7.92 8.39
CA ARG A 44 -11.48 -6.62 9.03
C ARG A 44 -10.23 -6.24 9.81
N SER A 45 -10.07 -4.94 10.05
CA SER A 45 -8.88 -4.39 10.72
C SER A 45 -7.59 -4.84 10.04
N VAL A 46 -7.59 -4.89 8.70
CA VAL A 46 -6.44 -5.30 7.90
C VAL A 46 -5.27 -4.34 8.16
N ARG A 47 -4.08 -4.88 8.30
CA ARG A 47 -2.85 -4.11 8.41
C ARG A 47 -1.77 -4.78 7.57
N ILE A 48 -1.12 -3.98 6.75
CA ILE A 48 0.11 -4.37 6.06
C ILE A 48 1.24 -4.31 7.09
N THR A 49 1.94 -5.42 7.26
CA THR A 49 3.02 -5.57 8.25
C THR A 49 4.40 -5.39 7.64
N GLY A 50 4.51 -5.52 6.31
CA GLY A 50 5.77 -5.32 5.60
C GLY A 50 5.68 -5.69 4.12
N GLN A 51 6.74 -5.35 3.39
CA GLN A 51 6.94 -5.73 1.99
C GLN A 51 7.80 -7.00 1.94
N LEU A 52 7.40 -7.96 1.09
CA LEU A 52 8.13 -9.21 0.89
C LEU A 52 9.20 -9.04 -0.18
N ALA A 53 10.34 -9.69 0.02
CA ALA A 53 11.41 -9.72 -0.97
C ALA A 53 11.02 -10.53 -2.22
N GLU A 54 11.64 -10.21 -3.36
CA GLU A 54 11.53 -11.00 -4.58
C GLU A 54 11.88 -12.47 -4.34
N GLY A 55 11.08 -13.39 -4.90
CA GLY A 55 11.29 -14.83 -4.79
C GLY A 55 10.78 -15.49 -3.51
N HIS A 56 10.11 -14.76 -2.60
CA HIS A 56 9.62 -15.31 -1.33
C HIS A 56 8.09 -15.25 -1.17
N GLY A 57 7.40 -16.16 -1.88
CA GLY A 57 5.95 -16.09 -2.03
C GLY A 57 5.56 -14.93 -2.95
N CYS A 58 4.39 -15.05 -3.57
CA CYS A 58 3.96 -14.29 -4.75
C CYS A 58 4.68 -14.75 -6.03
N LYS A 59 4.03 -14.53 -7.18
CA LYS A 59 4.60 -14.85 -8.47
C LYS A 59 5.78 -13.92 -8.78
N PRO A 60 6.70 -14.36 -9.65
CA PRO A 60 7.84 -13.53 -10.06
C PRO A 60 7.44 -12.23 -10.75
N ASP A 61 6.28 -12.19 -11.41
CA ASP A 61 5.78 -11.01 -12.14
C ASP A 61 4.95 -10.05 -11.29
N ASP A 62 4.66 -10.38 -10.02
CA ASP A 62 3.93 -9.47 -9.14
C ASP A 62 4.77 -8.23 -8.79
N ALA A 63 4.20 -7.05 -9.05
CA ALA A 63 4.81 -5.77 -8.70
C ALA A 63 4.75 -5.47 -7.20
N TYR A 64 3.74 -5.98 -6.50
CA TYR A 64 3.49 -5.74 -5.09
C TYR A 64 3.35 -7.05 -4.34
N ARG A 65 4.10 -7.17 -3.23
CA ARG A 65 4.14 -8.35 -2.38
C ARG A 65 4.14 -7.90 -0.94
N PHE A 66 3.07 -8.17 -0.22
CA PHE A 66 2.89 -7.68 1.14
C PHE A 66 2.61 -8.81 2.11
N SER A 67 3.18 -8.72 3.29
CA SER A 67 2.69 -9.46 4.46
C SER A 67 1.61 -8.64 5.14
N PHE A 68 0.56 -9.32 5.62
CA PHE A 68 -0.53 -8.65 6.32
C PHE A 68 -0.93 -9.43 7.56
N ASP A 69 -1.60 -8.74 8.48
CA ASP A 69 -2.36 -9.33 9.56
C ASP A 69 -3.77 -8.73 9.62
N ALA A 70 -4.77 -9.58 9.80
CA ALA A 70 -6.16 -9.16 9.81
C ALA A 70 -7.03 -10.07 10.67
N ILE A 71 -8.23 -9.63 11.01
CA ILE A 71 -9.20 -10.46 11.74
C ILE A 71 -10.21 -10.98 10.71
N PRO A 72 -10.42 -12.30 10.57
CA PRO A 72 -11.50 -12.83 9.73
C PRO A 72 -12.87 -12.33 10.21
N SER A 73 -13.84 -12.15 9.32
CA SER A 73 -15.19 -11.70 9.69
C SER A 73 -15.88 -12.62 10.70
N ASP A 74 -15.65 -13.93 10.57
CA ASP A 74 -16.17 -14.98 11.45
C ASP A 74 -15.25 -15.25 12.67
N GLY A 75 -14.03 -14.70 12.65
CA GLY A 75 -12.99 -14.91 13.64
C GLY A 75 -12.92 -13.86 14.74
N LYS A 76 -12.34 -14.25 15.87
CA LYS A 76 -11.96 -13.35 16.98
C LYS A 76 -10.46 -13.11 17.10
N LYS A 77 -9.63 -13.88 16.39
CA LYS A 77 -8.17 -13.79 16.43
C LYS A 77 -7.64 -13.14 15.14
N ARG A 78 -6.53 -12.42 15.25
CA ARG A 78 -5.76 -12.00 14.08
C ARG A 78 -5.12 -13.23 13.44
N VAL A 79 -5.20 -13.29 12.11
CA VAL A 79 -4.49 -14.23 11.26
C VAL A 79 -3.47 -13.46 10.42
N GLY A 80 -2.35 -14.10 10.14
CA GLY A 80 -1.30 -13.55 9.28
C GLY A 80 -1.33 -14.21 7.91
N GLY A 81 -1.04 -13.44 6.88
CA GLY A 81 -1.00 -13.93 5.51
C GLY A 81 -0.12 -13.09 4.60
N LYS A 82 -0.13 -13.47 3.33
CA LYS A 82 0.56 -12.73 2.25
C LYS A 82 -0.45 -12.37 1.17
N VAL A 83 -0.34 -11.16 0.65
CA VAL A 83 -1.16 -10.65 -0.45
C VAL A 83 -0.26 -10.12 -1.55
N CYS A 84 -0.59 -10.46 -2.79
CA CYS A 84 0.22 -10.25 -3.98
C CYS A 84 -0.62 -9.55 -5.05
N GLY A 85 -0.02 -8.69 -5.86
CA GLY A 85 -0.73 -8.02 -6.95
C GLY A 85 0.14 -7.11 -7.82
N GLY A 86 -0.49 -6.44 -8.79
CA GLY A 86 0.18 -5.53 -9.72
C GLY A 86 0.97 -6.21 -10.86
N GLY A 87 0.93 -7.54 -10.94
CA GLY A 87 1.40 -8.30 -12.10
C GLY A 87 0.29 -8.48 -13.14
N THR A 88 0.23 -9.67 -13.76
CA THR A 88 -0.87 -10.04 -14.66
C THR A 88 -2.21 -10.28 -13.94
N ASP A 89 -2.15 -10.55 -12.63
CA ASP A 89 -3.32 -10.73 -11.77
C ASP A 89 -3.69 -9.44 -11.01
N THR A 90 -4.97 -9.27 -10.70
CA THR A 90 -5.49 -8.08 -10.01
C THR A 90 -5.05 -8.01 -8.55
N TRP A 91 -5.37 -9.00 -7.72
CA TRP A 91 -4.86 -9.20 -6.36
C TRP A 91 -5.18 -10.63 -5.90
N TYR A 92 -4.31 -11.27 -5.14
CA TYR A 92 -4.56 -12.62 -4.61
C TYR A 92 -3.83 -12.91 -3.29
N GLU A 93 -4.31 -13.90 -2.52
CA GLU A 93 -3.69 -14.35 -1.27
C GLU A 93 -2.76 -15.54 -1.54
N GLU A 94 -1.54 -15.50 -1.01
CA GLU A 94 -0.59 -16.61 -1.13
C GLU A 94 -0.24 -17.18 0.25
N ASN A 95 -1.04 -18.17 0.65
CA ASN A 95 -1.01 -18.86 1.96
C ASN A 95 -1.49 -18.00 3.14
N VAL A 96 -2.71 -18.30 3.60
CA VAL A 96 -3.23 -17.86 4.90
C VAL A 96 -2.83 -18.91 5.93
N LEU A 97 -1.97 -18.56 6.89
CA LEU A 97 -1.65 -19.44 8.01
C LEU A 97 -2.76 -19.28 9.04
N TRP A 98 -3.69 -20.24 9.08
CA TRP A 98 -4.79 -20.32 10.04
C TRP A 98 -4.34 -20.83 11.41
#